data_AF-A0A9W8E441-F1
#
_entry.id   AF-A0A9W8E441-F1
#
_cell.length_a   1.000
_cell.length_b   1.000
_cell.length_c   1.000
_cell.angle_alpha   90.00
_cell.angle_beta   90.00
_cell.angle_gamma   90.00
#
_symmetry.space_group_name_H-M   'P 1'
#
loop_
_entity.id
_entity.type
_entity.pdbx_description
1 polymer ?
#
loop_
_entity_poly.entity_id
_entity_poly.type
_entity_poly.pdbx_seq_one_letter_code
_entity_poly.pdbx_strand_id
1 'polypeptide(L)'
;MPTQVHLASGLDVMCHAMESYTAIPFHLRSAPPNNPIERPAYQGSNPISDVWSLKALEMVVEHLPRVVKDPSDYEAQKQMLLAATFAGIGFGNAGVHLCHAMSYPISGLNALYRHPQYQVDHLLVPHGISVALSAPAVFNYTSQMYPERHRRVAEILGADMSQVKQADIGAVLSDRLRHFFQDLKVPNGISAIGFGYNDIPGLIKGTLPQHRVLKLAPLTTESEDLHKLFEDALTIY
;
A
#
# COMPACT_ATOMS: atom_id res chain seq x y z
N MET A 1 14.75 -16.45 6.41
CA MET A 1 14.82 -14.98 6.53
C MET A 1 14.09 -14.60 7.83
N PRO A 2 14.48 -13.55 8.58
CA PRO A 2 13.79 -13.20 9.83
C PRO A 2 12.30 -12.89 9.58
N THR A 3 11.44 -13.21 10.55
CA THR A 3 9.98 -13.00 10.45
C THR A 3 9.62 -11.58 10.05
N GLN A 4 10.27 -10.57 10.64
CA GLN A 4 9.97 -9.17 10.34
C GLN A 4 10.38 -8.76 8.93
N VAL A 5 11.38 -9.42 8.35
CA VAL A 5 11.74 -9.19 6.94
C VAL A 5 10.68 -9.79 6.01
N HIS A 6 10.16 -10.99 6.34
CA HIS A 6 9.02 -11.57 5.62
C HIS A 6 7.77 -10.69 5.72
N LEU A 7 7.46 -10.19 6.92
CA LEU A 7 6.34 -9.28 7.16
C LEU A 7 6.48 -8.00 6.33
N ALA A 8 7.59 -7.28 6.49
CA ALA A 8 7.81 -6.02 5.79
C ALA A 8 7.78 -6.19 4.28
N SER A 9 8.51 -7.17 3.73
CA SER A 9 8.49 -7.41 2.27
C SER A 9 7.13 -7.88 1.76
N GLY A 10 6.39 -8.70 2.51
CA GLY A 10 5.06 -9.14 2.12
C GLY A 10 4.01 -8.02 2.11
N LEU A 11 4.08 -7.11 3.08
CA LEU A 11 3.22 -5.93 3.13
C LEU A 11 3.49 -4.97 1.95
N ASP A 12 4.75 -4.87 1.53
CA ASP A 12 5.12 -4.12 0.34
C ASP A 12 4.48 -4.72 -0.92
N VAL A 13 4.55 -6.05 -1.08
CA VAL A 13 3.89 -6.78 -2.18
C VAL A 13 2.36 -6.59 -2.14
N MET A 14 1.76 -6.60 -0.95
CA MET A 14 0.33 -6.32 -0.77
C MET A 14 -0.04 -4.93 -1.30
N CYS A 15 0.72 -3.90 -0.91
CA CYS A 15 0.47 -2.52 -1.31
C CYS A 15 0.75 -2.32 -2.81
N HIS A 16 1.80 -2.93 -3.36
CA HIS A 16 2.02 -2.96 -4.82
C HIS A 16 0.79 -3.48 -5.55
N ALA A 17 0.26 -4.62 -5.14
CA ALA A 17 -0.90 -5.26 -5.77
C ALA A 17 -2.15 -4.37 -5.68
N MET A 18 -2.47 -3.87 -4.49
CA MET A 18 -3.65 -3.05 -4.26
C MET A 18 -3.56 -1.71 -4.99
N GLU A 19 -2.47 -0.96 -4.81
CA GLU A 19 -2.32 0.36 -5.43
C GLU A 19 -2.26 0.27 -6.96
N SER A 20 -1.67 -0.78 -7.52
CA SER A 20 -1.67 -1.01 -8.97
C SER A 20 -3.07 -1.24 -9.52
N TYR A 21 -3.88 -2.02 -8.80
CA TYR A 21 -5.24 -2.33 -9.19
C TYR A 21 -6.16 -1.11 -9.05
N THR A 22 -5.94 -0.28 -8.04
CA THR A 22 -6.75 0.93 -7.76
C THR A 22 -6.18 2.21 -8.34
N ALA A 23 -5.03 2.17 -9.01
CA ALA A 23 -4.46 3.31 -9.72
C ALA A 23 -5.43 3.91 -10.73
N ILE A 24 -5.24 5.18 -11.07
CA ILE A 24 -6.00 5.84 -12.13
C ILE A 24 -6.03 4.96 -13.40
N PRO A 25 -7.23 4.70 -13.97
CA PRO A 25 -7.35 3.93 -15.21
C PRO A 25 -6.53 4.53 -16.34
N PHE A 26 -5.84 3.69 -17.11
CA PHE A 26 -4.93 4.13 -18.16
C PHE A 26 -5.58 5.08 -19.19
N HIS A 27 -6.88 4.89 -19.48
CA HIS A 27 -7.64 5.68 -20.44
C HIS A 27 -8.09 7.06 -19.91
N LEU A 28 -7.95 7.31 -18.61
CA LEU A 28 -8.25 8.61 -17.98
C LEU A 28 -7.01 9.46 -17.73
N ARG A 29 -5.84 8.94 -18.09
CA ARG A 29 -4.59 9.68 -18.04
C ARG A 29 -4.49 10.67 -19.18
N SER A 30 -3.67 11.69 -18.98
CA SER A 30 -3.27 12.60 -20.05
C SER A 30 -2.70 11.82 -21.23
N ALA A 31 -2.97 12.31 -22.45
CA ALA A 31 -2.40 11.75 -23.66
C ALA A 31 -0.87 11.56 -23.53
N PRO A 32 -0.32 10.46 -24.05
CA PRO A 32 1.10 10.20 -23.95
C PRO A 32 1.89 11.33 -24.63
N PRO A 33 3.01 11.79 -24.05
CA PRO A 33 3.89 12.74 -24.70
C PRO A 33 4.30 12.28 -26.12
N ASN A 34 4.38 13.24 -27.03
CA ASN A 34 4.79 13.01 -28.42
C ASN A 34 6.19 12.39 -28.49
N ASN A 35 7.10 12.88 -27.64
CA ASN A 35 8.43 12.32 -27.48
C ASN A 35 8.39 11.03 -26.65
N PRO A 36 8.77 9.86 -27.21
CA PRO A 36 8.75 8.59 -26.47
C PRO A 36 9.60 8.58 -25.20
N ILE A 37 10.68 9.38 -25.17
CA ILE A 37 11.58 9.49 -24.00
C ILE A 37 10.87 10.12 -22.80
N GLU A 38 9.89 10.99 -23.04
CA GLU A 38 9.13 11.67 -22.00
C GLU A 38 7.94 10.85 -21.50
N ARG A 39 7.66 9.69 -22.12
CA ARG A 39 6.53 8.86 -21.71
C ARG A 39 6.80 8.27 -20.33
N PRO A 40 5.82 8.34 -19.41
CA PRO A 40 5.99 7.79 -18.07
C PRO A 40 6.12 6.26 -18.14
N ALA A 41 6.97 5.70 -17.28
CA ALA A 41 7.18 4.25 -17.20
C ALA A 41 5.87 3.49 -16.91
N TYR A 42 5.05 4.04 -16.03
CA TYR A 42 3.77 3.46 -15.65
C TYR A 42 2.64 4.06 -16.46
N GLN A 43 1.61 3.26 -16.73
CA GLN A 43 0.43 3.61 -17.54
C GLN A 43 -0.87 3.71 -16.73
N GLY A 44 -0.82 3.50 -15.42
CA GLY A 44 -2.04 3.37 -14.62
C GLY A 44 -2.66 1.99 -14.81
N SER A 45 -3.68 1.72 -14.02
CA SER A 45 -4.34 0.42 -14.00
C SER A 45 -4.93 0.09 -15.37
N ASN A 46 -4.76 -1.16 -15.80
CA ASN A 46 -5.14 -1.65 -17.12
C ASN A 46 -5.46 -3.16 -17.09
N PRO A 47 -6.20 -3.69 -18.07
CA PRO A 47 -6.62 -5.10 -18.05
C PRO A 47 -5.48 -6.11 -17.94
N ILE A 48 -4.27 -5.77 -18.42
CA ILE A 48 -3.11 -6.66 -18.33
C ILE A 48 -2.52 -6.62 -16.91
N SER A 49 -2.31 -5.44 -16.33
CA SER A 49 -1.80 -5.32 -14.96
C SER A 49 -2.76 -5.94 -13.95
N ASP A 50 -4.07 -5.78 -14.15
CA ASP A 50 -5.10 -6.23 -13.22
C ASP A 50 -5.04 -7.74 -12.96
N VAL A 51 -4.74 -8.55 -13.99
CA VAL A 51 -4.57 -10.01 -13.86
C VAL A 51 -3.46 -10.33 -12.85
N TRP A 52 -2.32 -9.66 -12.99
CA TRP A 52 -1.16 -9.90 -12.14
C TRP A 52 -1.34 -9.32 -10.74
N SER A 53 -1.90 -8.12 -10.62
CA SER A 53 -2.16 -7.44 -9.35
C SER A 53 -3.17 -8.19 -8.49
N LEU A 54 -4.31 -8.61 -9.04
CA LEU A 54 -5.30 -9.37 -8.28
C LEU A 54 -4.75 -10.72 -7.84
N LYS A 55 -4.05 -11.43 -8.74
CA LYS A 55 -3.48 -12.73 -8.38
C LYS A 55 -2.39 -12.61 -7.31
N ALA A 56 -1.54 -11.57 -7.38
CA ALA A 56 -0.58 -11.29 -6.33
C ALA A 56 -1.27 -11.03 -4.98
N LEU A 57 -2.34 -10.23 -4.96
CA LEU A 57 -3.08 -9.92 -3.74
C LEU A 57 -3.69 -11.19 -3.12
N GLU A 58 -4.35 -12.03 -3.91
CA GLU A 58 -4.91 -13.32 -3.45
C GLU A 58 -3.83 -14.18 -2.76
N MET A 59 -2.66 -14.29 -3.40
CA MET A 59 -1.54 -15.08 -2.86
C MET A 59 -0.97 -14.46 -1.58
N VAL A 60 -0.85 -13.13 -1.50
CA VAL A 60 -0.37 -12.46 -0.29
C VAL A 60 -1.32 -12.65 0.87
N VAL A 61 -2.63 -12.47 0.66
CA VAL A 61 -3.65 -12.66 1.71
C VAL A 61 -3.64 -14.09 2.24
N GLU A 62 -3.41 -15.09 1.38
CA GLU A 62 -3.34 -16.49 1.78
C GLU A 62 -2.02 -16.85 2.50
N HIS A 63 -0.88 -16.39 1.98
CA HIS A 63 0.43 -16.94 2.37
C HIS A 63 1.24 -16.05 3.31
N LEU A 64 1.02 -14.72 3.33
CA LEU A 64 1.77 -13.85 4.25
C LEU A 64 1.53 -14.21 5.73
N PRO A 65 0.28 -14.41 6.21
CA PRO A 65 0.05 -14.83 7.59
C PRO A 65 0.73 -16.15 7.95
N ARG A 66 0.82 -17.08 7.00
CA ARG A 66 1.50 -18.37 7.18
C ARG A 66 3.01 -18.18 7.37
N VAL A 67 3.67 -17.43 6.50
CA VAL A 67 5.13 -17.18 6.61
C VAL A 67 5.47 -16.38 7.88
N VAL A 68 4.59 -15.45 8.29
CA VAL A 68 4.79 -14.67 9.53
C VAL A 68 4.65 -15.57 10.76
N LYS A 69 3.68 -16.50 10.76
CA LYS A 69 3.45 -17.44 11.85
C LYS A 69 4.54 -18.51 11.93
N ASP A 70 4.93 -19.07 10.79
CA ASP A 70 5.97 -20.08 10.66
C ASP A 70 6.92 -19.72 9.50
N PRO A 71 8.05 -19.07 9.80
CA PRO A 71 9.06 -18.74 8.81
C PRO A 71 9.74 -19.97 8.17
N SER A 72 9.42 -21.20 8.58
CA SER A 72 9.90 -22.43 7.95
C SER A 72 8.89 -23.09 7.00
N ASP A 73 7.68 -22.51 6.85
CA ASP A 73 6.69 -22.95 5.86
C ASP A 73 7.19 -22.68 4.43
N TYR A 74 7.88 -23.67 3.85
CA TYR A 74 8.50 -23.58 2.54
C TYR A 74 7.50 -23.32 1.41
N GLU A 75 6.29 -23.85 1.51
CA GLU A 75 5.28 -23.61 0.49
C GLU A 75 4.81 -22.16 0.55
N ALA A 76 4.51 -21.64 1.75
CA ALA A 76 4.12 -20.24 1.89
C ALA A 76 5.25 -19.28 1.46
N GLN A 77 6.52 -19.59 1.75
CA GLN A 77 7.66 -18.80 1.23
C GLN A 77 7.70 -18.80 -0.31
N LYS A 78 7.59 -19.98 -0.94
CA LYS A 78 7.59 -20.12 -2.39
C LYS A 78 6.45 -19.33 -3.02
N GLN A 79 5.26 -19.40 -2.44
CA GLN A 79 4.11 -18.64 -2.93
C GLN A 79 4.30 -17.14 -2.73
N MET A 80 4.88 -16.68 -1.61
CA MET A 80 5.21 -15.25 -1.44
C MET A 80 6.27 -14.74 -2.43
N LEU A 81 7.26 -15.56 -2.79
CA LEU A 81 8.23 -15.23 -3.85
C LEU A 81 7.54 -15.08 -5.22
N LEU A 82 6.61 -15.98 -5.52
CA LEU A 82 5.82 -15.92 -6.74
C LEU A 82 4.86 -14.71 -6.72
N ALA A 83 4.21 -14.43 -5.58
CA ALA A 83 3.35 -13.26 -5.41
C ALA A 83 4.12 -11.95 -5.63
N ALA A 84 5.36 -11.86 -5.12
CA ALA A 84 6.24 -10.72 -5.37
C ALA A 84 6.55 -10.55 -6.87
N THR A 85 6.76 -11.66 -7.58
CA THR A 85 6.96 -11.63 -9.04
C THR A 85 5.72 -11.14 -9.78
N PHE A 86 4.54 -11.63 -9.40
CA PHE A 86 3.26 -11.22 -9.99
C PHE A 86 3.00 -9.74 -9.73
N ALA A 87 3.17 -9.28 -8.48
CA ALA A 87 3.06 -7.87 -8.15
C ALA A 87 4.01 -7.02 -8.98
N GLY A 88 5.27 -7.47 -9.14
CA GLY A 88 6.28 -6.83 -9.99
C GLY A 88 5.83 -6.62 -11.43
N ILE A 89 5.21 -7.62 -12.05
CA ILE A 89 4.65 -7.51 -13.41
C ILE A 89 3.45 -6.55 -13.43
N GLY A 90 2.58 -6.63 -12.42
CA GLY A 90 1.42 -5.75 -12.29
C GLY A 90 1.81 -4.28 -12.15
N PHE A 91 2.52 -3.93 -11.08
CA PHE A 91 2.95 -2.56 -10.81
C PHE A 91 3.98 -2.04 -11.82
N GLY A 92 4.79 -2.92 -12.43
CA GLY A 92 5.69 -2.54 -13.51
C GLY A 92 4.97 -1.89 -14.69
N ASN A 93 3.69 -2.23 -14.89
CA ASN A 93 2.83 -1.62 -15.92
C ASN A 93 1.92 -0.52 -15.34
N ALA A 94 1.26 -0.76 -14.21
CA ALA A 94 0.28 0.16 -13.65
C ALA A 94 0.90 1.30 -12.81
N GLY A 95 1.96 0.99 -12.08
CA GLY A 95 2.56 1.81 -11.04
C GLY A 95 1.80 1.75 -9.70
N VAL A 96 2.29 2.48 -8.72
CA VAL A 96 1.75 2.60 -7.34
C VAL A 96 1.49 4.07 -7.00
N HIS A 97 0.78 4.35 -5.90
CA HIS A 97 0.26 5.69 -5.63
C HIS A 97 0.53 6.20 -4.20
N LEU A 98 -0.51 6.66 -3.49
CA LEU A 98 -0.43 7.40 -2.24
C LEU A 98 0.30 6.66 -1.11
N CYS A 99 0.13 5.35 -0.94
CA CYS A 99 0.80 4.65 0.16
C CYS A 99 2.33 4.72 -0.05
N HIS A 100 2.79 4.46 -1.27
CA HIS A 100 4.21 4.64 -1.61
C HIS A 100 4.65 6.10 -1.50
N ALA A 101 3.83 7.06 -1.95
CA ALA A 101 4.15 8.48 -1.86
C ALA A 101 4.39 8.92 -0.40
N MET A 102 3.49 8.53 0.50
CA MET A 102 3.55 8.84 1.94
C MET A 102 4.67 8.06 2.65
N SER A 103 5.03 6.88 2.16
CA SER A 103 6.08 6.04 2.76
C SER A 103 7.48 6.67 2.72
N TYR A 104 7.77 7.52 1.72
CA TYR A 104 9.07 8.16 1.56
C TYR A 104 9.42 9.08 2.73
N PRO A 105 8.57 10.06 3.11
CA PRO A 105 8.83 10.84 4.31
C PRO A 105 8.68 10.05 5.61
N ILE A 106 7.75 9.08 5.71
CA ILE A 106 7.65 8.22 6.91
C ILE A 106 8.97 7.48 7.17
N SER A 107 9.61 6.98 6.13
CA SER A 107 10.90 6.30 6.27
C SER A 107 12.07 7.27 6.43
N GLY A 108 12.12 8.32 5.61
CA GLY A 108 13.23 9.27 5.56
C GLY A 108 13.32 10.27 6.71
N LEU A 109 12.20 10.58 7.37
CA LEU A 109 12.16 11.46 8.55
C LEU A 109 12.19 10.68 9.87
N ASN A 110 12.41 9.36 9.82
CA ASN A 110 12.52 8.53 11.01
C ASN A 110 13.68 9.02 11.91
N ALA A 111 13.34 9.46 13.11
CA ALA A 111 14.31 9.99 14.08
C ALA A 111 14.61 9.06 15.25
N LEU A 112 13.74 8.07 15.54
CA LEU A 112 13.78 7.31 16.79
C LEU A 112 13.54 5.81 16.65
N TYR A 113 12.94 5.35 15.55
CA TYR A 113 12.47 3.97 15.45
C TYR A 113 13.54 3.00 14.94
N ARG A 114 13.60 1.84 15.59
CA ARG A 114 14.33 0.65 15.14
C ARG A 114 13.35 -0.50 14.98
N HIS A 115 13.22 -1.01 13.75
CA HIS A 115 12.36 -2.15 13.51
C HIS A 115 12.97 -3.45 14.05
N PRO A 116 12.18 -4.30 14.73
CA PRO A 116 12.68 -5.54 15.31
C PRO A 116 13.26 -6.51 14.26
N GLN A 117 14.22 -7.33 14.68
CA GLN A 117 14.88 -8.37 13.88
C GLN A 117 15.69 -7.91 12.65
N TYR A 118 15.85 -6.60 12.44
CA TYR A 118 16.82 -6.04 11.50
C TYR A 118 18.15 -5.79 12.25
N GLN A 119 19.22 -6.46 11.82
CA GLN A 119 20.54 -6.36 12.43
C GLN A 119 21.38 -5.27 11.74
N VAL A 120 21.03 -4.00 12.01
CA VAL A 120 21.71 -2.82 11.46
C VAL A 120 22.07 -1.82 12.57
N ASP A 121 23.13 -1.05 12.37
CA ASP A 121 23.66 -0.10 13.35
C ASP A 121 22.91 1.25 13.39
N HIS A 122 22.14 1.56 12.34
CA HIS A 122 21.36 2.80 12.19
C HIS A 122 19.84 2.59 12.40
N LEU A 123 19.11 3.70 12.51
CA LEU A 123 17.65 3.70 12.60
C LEU A 123 17.04 3.34 11.24
N LEU A 124 15.96 2.58 11.25
CA LEU A 124 15.33 2.07 10.03
C LEU A 124 13.84 1.84 10.27
N VAL A 125 13.04 2.33 9.33
CA VAL A 125 11.68 1.83 9.05
C VAL A 125 11.76 1.07 7.73
N PRO A 126 11.53 -0.26 7.71
CA PRO A 126 11.49 -1.01 6.46
C PRO A 126 10.41 -0.47 5.52
N HIS A 127 10.68 -0.44 4.22
CA HIS A 127 9.78 0.19 3.24
C HIS A 127 8.34 -0.35 3.32
N GLY A 128 8.13 -1.66 3.31
CA GLY A 128 6.77 -2.19 3.36
C GLY A 128 6.04 -1.91 4.68
N ILE A 129 6.76 -1.64 5.79
CA ILE A 129 6.13 -1.11 7.01
C ILE A 129 5.69 0.32 6.76
N SER A 130 6.55 1.21 6.26
CA SER A 130 6.17 2.61 6.03
C SER A 130 5.06 2.77 4.97
N VAL A 131 4.99 1.89 3.98
CA VAL A 131 3.90 1.85 2.99
C VAL A 131 2.60 1.39 3.64
N ALA A 132 2.61 0.27 4.38
CA ALA A 132 1.40 -0.33 4.93
C ALA A 132 0.69 0.55 5.97
N LEU A 133 1.41 1.32 6.78
CA LEU A 133 0.81 2.13 7.86
C LEU A 133 -0.20 3.17 7.35
N SER A 134 -0.07 3.63 6.10
CA SER A 134 -1.00 4.57 5.48
C SER A 134 -2.15 3.89 4.71
N ALA A 135 -2.04 2.58 4.43
CA ALA A 135 -2.96 1.88 3.55
C ALA A 135 -4.44 1.95 3.99
N PRO A 136 -4.82 1.79 5.27
CA PRO A 136 -6.22 1.84 5.65
C PRO A 136 -6.86 3.21 5.40
N ALA A 137 -6.11 4.30 5.62
CA ALA A 137 -6.56 5.66 5.35
C ALA A 137 -6.64 5.93 3.84
N VAL A 138 -5.59 5.55 3.11
CA VAL A 138 -5.51 5.74 1.65
C VAL A 138 -6.65 5.01 0.94
N PHE A 139 -6.86 3.71 1.21
CA PHE A 139 -7.89 2.94 0.50
C PHE A 139 -9.31 3.33 0.90
N ASN A 140 -9.52 3.89 2.10
CA ASN A 140 -10.79 4.51 2.44
C ASN A 140 -11.05 5.74 1.56
N TYR A 141 -10.06 6.64 1.48
CA TYR A 141 -10.11 7.87 0.69
C TYR A 141 -10.29 7.60 -0.81
N THR A 142 -9.48 6.72 -1.40
CA THR A 142 -9.50 6.45 -2.85
C THR A 142 -10.71 5.64 -3.32
N SER A 143 -11.46 5.02 -2.40
CA SER A 143 -12.64 4.22 -2.72
C SER A 143 -13.73 4.99 -3.46
N GLN A 144 -13.81 6.31 -3.25
CA GLN A 144 -14.85 7.16 -3.81
C GLN A 144 -14.79 7.23 -5.34
N MET A 145 -13.60 7.07 -5.94
CA MET A 145 -13.43 7.14 -7.40
C MET A 145 -13.72 5.82 -8.10
N TYR A 146 -13.23 4.71 -7.56
CA TYR A 146 -13.40 3.37 -8.16
C TYR A 146 -13.89 2.36 -7.14
N PRO A 147 -15.15 2.52 -6.67
CA PRO A 147 -15.70 1.69 -5.61
C PRO A 147 -15.71 0.21 -5.96
N GLU A 148 -16.01 -0.15 -7.21
CA GLU A 148 -16.04 -1.57 -7.64
C GLU A 148 -14.68 -2.27 -7.51
N ARG A 149 -13.58 -1.54 -7.75
CA ARG A 149 -12.24 -2.10 -7.56
C ARG A 149 -11.89 -2.25 -6.09
N HIS A 150 -12.25 -1.28 -5.26
CA HIS A 150 -12.07 -1.38 -3.82
C HIS A 150 -12.95 -2.47 -3.20
N ARG A 151 -14.16 -2.68 -3.74
CA ARG A 151 -15.04 -3.80 -3.40
C ARG A 151 -14.34 -5.12 -3.68
N ARG A 152 -13.76 -5.28 -4.87
CA ARG A 152 -13.04 -6.51 -5.22
C ARG A 152 -11.85 -6.78 -4.29
N VAL A 153 -11.11 -5.74 -3.90
CA VAL A 153 -10.02 -5.87 -2.92
C VAL A 153 -10.56 -6.29 -1.55
N ALA A 154 -11.69 -5.73 -1.10
CA ALA A 154 -12.32 -6.09 0.16
C ALA A 154 -12.80 -7.57 0.17
N GLU A 155 -13.35 -8.05 -0.94
CA GLU A 155 -13.73 -9.47 -1.11
C GLU A 155 -12.52 -10.40 -0.99
N ILE A 156 -11.39 -10.06 -1.61
CA ILE A 156 -10.15 -10.85 -1.51
C ILE A 156 -9.64 -10.88 -0.06
N LEU A 157 -9.82 -9.78 0.68
CA LEU A 157 -9.54 -9.70 2.12
C LEU A 157 -10.60 -10.39 3.00
N GLY A 158 -11.59 -11.04 2.40
CA GLY A 158 -12.61 -11.84 3.10
C GLY A 158 -13.80 -11.05 3.65
N ALA A 159 -14.09 -9.85 3.13
CA ALA A 159 -15.35 -9.16 3.43
C ALA A 159 -16.51 -9.76 2.63
N ASP A 160 -17.68 -9.89 3.28
CA ASP A 160 -18.94 -10.06 2.56
C ASP A 160 -19.43 -8.70 2.07
N MET A 161 -19.39 -8.50 0.75
CA MET A 161 -19.75 -7.25 0.11
C MET A 161 -21.18 -7.25 -0.44
N SER A 162 -21.96 -8.33 -0.28
CA SER A 162 -23.26 -8.52 -0.94
C SER A 162 -24.30 -7.44 -0.61
N GLN A 163 -24.26 -6.89 0.62
CA GLN A 163 -25.19 -5.84 1.10
C GLN A 163 -24.49 -4.50 1.37
N VAL A 164 -23.21 -4.36 1.03
CA VAL A 164 -22.44 -3.14 1.29
C VAL A 164 -22.78 -2.09 0.22
N LYS A 165 -23.28 -0.93 0.66
CA LYS A 165 -23.56 0.21 -0.20
C LYS A 165 -22.25 0.81 -0.72
N GLN A 166 -22.32 1.41 -1.90
CA GLN A 166 -21.14 2.00 -2.55
C GLN A 166 -20.39 2.99 -1.67
N ALA A 167 -21.11 3.82 -0.91
CA ALA A 167 -20.53 4.82 0.00
C ALA A 167 -19.76 4.21 1.19
N ASP A 168 -20.07 2.97 1.56
CA ASP A 168 -19.49 2.30 2.73
C ASP A 168 -18.32 1.36 2.36
N ILE A 169 -18.05 1.16 1.06
CA ILE A 169 -16.99 0.24 0.59
C ILE A 169 -15.62 0.61 1.16
N GLY A 170 -15.27 1.90 1.14
CA GLY A 170 -13.99 2.39 1.67
C GLY A 170 -13.81 2.08 3.14
N ALA A 171 -14.85 2.31 3.94
CA ALA A 171 -14.83 2.04 5.37
C ALA A 171 -14.70 0.55 5.67
N VAL A 172 -15.44 -0.31 4.94
CA VAL A 172 -15.34 -1.77 5.08
C VAL A 172 -13.95 -2.27 4.68
N LEU A 173 -13.41 -1.80 3.55
CA LEU A 173 -12.06 -2.17 3.12
C LEU A 173 -11.00 -1.74 4.13
N SER A 174 -11.09 -0.49 4.61
CA SER A 174 -10.21 0.03 5.65
C SER A 174 -10.23 -0.87 6.88
N ASP A 175 -11.41 -1.20 7.39
CA ASP A 175 -11.57 -2.07 8.56
C ASP A 175 -10.99 -3.47 8.35
N ARG A 176 -11.14 -4.07 7.15
CA ARG A 176 -10.49 -5.35 6.83
C ARG A 176 -8.97 -5.27 6.85
N LEU A 177 -8.39 -4.19 6.34
CA LEU A 177 -6.94 -3.97 6.38
C LEU A 177 -6.44 -3.81 7.82
N ARG A 178 -7.18 -3.06 8.65
CA ARG A 178 -6.86 -2.86 10.07
C ARG A 178 -6.82 -4.19 10.81
N HIS A 179 -7.83 -5.04 10.63
CA HIS A 179 -7.85 -6.39 11.20
C HIS A 179 -6.69 -7.26 10.69
N PHE A 180 -6.46 -7.29 9.38
CA PHE A 180 -5.35 -8.06 8.79
C PHE A 180 -3.98 -7.61 9.35
N PHE A 181 -3.76 -6.31 9.51
CA PHE A 181 -2.53 -5.76 10.07
C PHE A 181 -2.39 -6.03 11.56
N GLN A 182 -3.48 -5.99 12.31
CA GLN A 182 -3.50 -6.34 13.74
C GLN A 182 -3.11 -7.81 13.94
N ASP A 183 -3.68 -8.73 13.15
CA ASP A 183 -3.37 -10.16 13.19
C ASP A 183 -1.89 -10.44 12.89
N LEU A 184 -1.31 -9.68 11.97
CA LEU A 184 0.11 -9.74 11.61
C LEU A 184 1.04 -8.98 12.57
N LYS A 185 0.48 -8.26 13.55
CA LYS A 185 1.22 -7.43 14.51
C LYS A 185 2.08 -6.35 13.84
N VAL A 186 1.57 -5.77 12.75
CA VAL A 186 2.14 -4.54 12.15
C VAL A 186 2.09 -3.42 13.21
N PRO A 187 3.01 -2.46 13.26
CA PRO A 187 2.88 -1.34 14.21
C PRO A 187 1.54 -0.61 14.08
N ASN A 188 0.97 -0.16 15.20
CA ASN A 188 -0.33 0.52 15.23
C ASN A 188 -0.25 1.97 14.73
N GLY A 189 -0.12 2.14 13.41
CA GLY A 189 -0.03 3.44 12.76
C GLY A 189 1.34 4.09 12.92
N ILE A 190 1.48 5.28 12.33
CA ILE A 190 2.76 6.00 12.33
C ILE A 190 3.17 6.47 13.74
N SER A 191 2.22 6.55 14.68
CA SER A 191 2.52 6.84 16.09
C SER A 191 3.34 5.74 16.76
N ALA A 192 3.08 4.47 16.43
CA ALA A 192 3.85 3.34 16.94
C ALA A 192 5.31 3.31 16.45
N ILE A 193 5.64 4.11 15.42
CA ILE A 193 7.00 4.29 14.92
C ILE A 193 7.55 5.70 15.19
N GLY A 194 6.92 6.45 16.10
CA GLY A 194 7.48 7.68 16.66
C GLY A 194 7.04 8.99 16.02
N PHE A 195 6.05 8.99 15.10
CA PHE A 195 5.48 10.23 14.56
C PHE A 195 4.25 10.67 15.36
N GLY A 196 4.16 11.97 15.66
CA GLY A 196 2.99 12.60 16.25
C GLY A 196 2.28 13.55 15.29
N TYR A 197 1.18 14.14 15.75
CA TYR A 197 0.42 15.14 15.00
C TYR A 197 1.29 16.32 14.53
N ASN A 198 2.28 16.72 15.33
CA ASN A 198 3.17 17.83 15.00
C ASN A 198 4.17 17.52 13.87
N ASP A 199 4.34 16.25 13.51
CA ASP A 199 5.22 15.83 12.41
C ASP A 199 4.52 15.87 11.04
N ILE A 200 3.19 15.92 11.03
CA ILE A 200 2.37 15.90 9.79
C ILE A 200 2.81 16.96 8.78
N PRO A 201 3.09 18.23 9.13
CA PRO A 201 3.57 19.22 8.16
C PRO A 201 4.87 18.80 7.47
N GLY A 202 5.79 18.16 8.20
CA GLY A 202 7.03 17.62 7.64
C GLY A 202 6.78 16.44 6.71
N LEU A 203 5.87 15.55 7.10
CA LEU A 203 5.47 14.39 6.30
C LEU A 203 4.80 14.79 4.98
N ILE A 204 3.91 15.79 5.00
CA ILE A 204 3.29 16.37 3.80
C ILE A 204 4.37 16.95 2.88
N LYS A 205 5.28 17.76 3.44
CA LYS A 205 6.36 18.40 2.68
C LYS A 205 7.25 17.38 1.96
N GLY A 206 7.48 16.21 2.54
CA GLY A 206 8.23 15.14 1.88
C GLY A 206 7.42 14.28 0.91
N THR A 207 6.09 14.30 1.01
CA THR A 207 5.16 13.55 0.12
C THR A 207 4.92 14.29 -1.20
N LEU A 208 4.69 15.60 -1.15
CA LEU A 208 4.35 16.41 -2.33
C LEU A 208 5.36 16.31 -3.52
N PRO A 209 6.69 16.23 -3.29
CA PRO A 209 7.66 16.05 -4.36
C PRO A 209 7.59 14.68 -5.07
N GLN A 210 6.87 13.70 -4.54
CA GLN A 210 6.78 12.33 -5.07
C GLN A 210 5.81 12.26 -6.28
N HIS A 211 5.94 13.20 -7.22
CA HIS A 211 5.03 13.42 -8.34
C HIS A 211 4.78 12.17 -9.19
N ARG A 212 5.79 11.31 -9.33
CA ARG A 212 5.69 10.08 -10.13
C ARG A 212 4.59 9.14 -9.65
N VAL A 213 4.45 8.98 -8.33
CA VAL A 213 3.46 8.10 -7.71
C VAL A 213 2.18 8.85 -7.36
N LEU A 214 2.25 10.12 -6.96
CA LEU A 214 1.06 10.94 -6.70
C LEU A 214 0.14 11.06 -7.93
N LYS A 215 0.72 11.18 -9.14
CA LYS A 215 -0.05 11.24 -10.41
C LYS A 215 -0.78 9.94 -10.77
N LEU A 216 -0.49 8.84 -10.07
CA LEU A 216 -1.16 7.56 -10.27
C LEU A 216 -2.31 7.34 -9.30
N ALA A 217 -2.45 8.19 -8.28
CA ALA A 217 -3.61 8.16 -7.41
C ALA A 217 -4.89 8.39 -8.26
N PRO A 218 -5.98 7.65 -7.98
CA PRO A 218 -7.24 7.84 -8.70
C PRO A 218 -7.92 9.18 -8.36
N LEU A 219 -7.48 9.84 -7.29
CA LEU A 219 -7.89 11.18 -6.86
C LEU A 219 -6.70 12.14 -6.92
N THR A 220 -6.94 13.34 -7.45
CA THR A 220 -6.03 14.47 -7.18
C THR A 220 -6.00 14.69 -5.67
N THR A 221 -4.81 14.69 -5.10
CA THR A 221 -4.61 14.71 -3.64
C THR A 221 -3.74 15.92 -3.31
N GLU A 222 -4.31 16.87 -2.59
CA GLU A 222 -3.68 18.12 -2.20
C GLU A 222 -3.16 18.05 -0.76
N SER A 223 -2.55 19.14 -0.27
CA SER A 223 -2.00 19.21 1.09
C SER A 223 -3.04 18.95 2.18
N GLU A 224 -4.28 19.38 1.99
CA GLU A 224 -5.37 19.20 2.96
C GLU A 224 -5.79 17.72 3.05
N ASP A 225 -5.86 17.03 1.90
CA ASP A 225 -6.13 15.59 1.84
C ASP A 225 -5.00 14.80 2.51
N LEU A 226 -3.75 15.14 2.22
CA LEU A 226 -2.58 14.50 2.85
C LEU A 226 -2.57 14.71 4.36
N HIS A 227 -2.97 15.89 4.85
CA HIS A 227 -3.11 16.13 6.29
C HIS A 227 -4.09 15.14 6.90
N LYS A 228 -5.27 14.98 6.30
CA LYS A 228 -6.27 14.04 6.79
C LYS A 228 -5.78 12.59 6.74
N LEU A 229 -5.12 12.20 5.64
CA LEU A 229 -4.55 10.87 5.48
C LEU A 229 -3.48 10.55 6.52
N PHE A 230 -2.60 11.51 6.85
CA PHE A 230 -1.60 11.30 7.92
C PHE A 230 -2.24 11.29 9.30
N GLU A 231 -3.25 12.12 9.56
CA GLU A 231 -4.01 12.09 10.80
C GLU A 231 -4.68 10.73 11.02
N ASP A 232 -5.35 10.21 9.99
CA ASP A 232 -6.01 8.90 10.01
C ASP A 232 -5.00 7.73 10.06
N ALA A 233 -3.74 7.96 9.65
CA ALA A 233 -2.65 6.98 9.75
C ALA A 233 -1.92 7.01 11.12
N LEU A 234 -2.21 7.97 12.01
CA LEU A 234 -1.60 8.03 13.34
C LEU A 234 -1.86 6.73 14.13
N THR A 235 -3.08 6.21 14.05
CA THR A 235 -3.51 4.96 14.70
C THR A 235 -4.37 4.16 13.73
N ILE A 236 -4.09 2.86 13.59
CA ILE A 236 -4.77 2.00 12.61
C ILE A 236 -5.51 0.81 13.24
N TYR A 237 -5.58 0.64 14.55
CA TYR A 237 -6.51 -0.27 15.24
C TYR A 237 -6.64 0.06 16.73
#